data_AF-A0A9E6JZ16-F1
#
_entry.id   AF-A0A9E6JZ16-F1
#
_cell.length_a   1.000
_cell.length_b   1.000
_cell.length_c   1.000
_cell.angle_alpha   90.00
_cell.angle_beta   90.00
_cell.angle_gamma   90.00
#
_symmetry.space_group_name_H-M   'P 1'
#
loop_
_entity.id
_entity.type
_entity.pdbx_description
1 polymer ?
#
loop_
_entity_poly.entity_id
_entity_poly.type
_entity_poly.pdbx_seq_one_letter_code
_entity_poly.pdbx_strand_id
1 'polypeptide(L)'
;MTKKTTSLSPTKKLIQAFSDFLIGFSIFLIIAGLIGTAFVIQDLQNNTSQDVRSDASTETTELIPDPDITCDTMPVCTDPIAATGVLDSCIAEEICEIPPGCYYEDINCVTSPCPMAPGVVICPEKIDDIFFSDPTGLDSPTYSLDEEGKAIVPESELKAGQNYYFSVPVQLQNILKDPMTGSTPFFFLGLTSNVRQYTADLISYPMIVNHRDGFNSTLKGSFVAEAQNTFEYTIRTIDPQGSVIIAETNYENNTHVHTFEAQKCSNNPDLNADDKVDLRDFSILSREFLSRRSTFTADINCDNSVDMRDYSIMASHFTVAQ
;
A
#
# COMPACT_ATOMS: atom_id res chain seq x y z
N MET A 1 66.45 14.00 5.16
CA MET A 1 65.50 13.73 6.27
C MET A 1 64.68 12.49 5.92
N THR A 2 65.09 11.32 6.39
CA THR A 2 64.38 10.05 6.17
C THR A 2 63.27 9.90 7.21
N LYS A 3 62.02 10.00 6.77
CA LYS A 3 60.83 9.86 7.62
C LYS A 3 60.67 8.39 7.99
N LYS A 4 61.02 8.03 9.23
CA LYS A 4 60.88 6.66 9.76
C LYS A 4 59.40 6.36 9.95
N THR A 5 58.81 5.55 9.07
CA THR A 5 57.44 5.06 9.19
C THR A 5 57.42 3.90 10.18
N THR A 6 56.96 4.17 11.40
CA THR A 6 56.76 3.15 12.43
C THR A 6 55.54 2.31 12.06
N SER A 7 55.77 1.08 11.59
CA SER A 7 54.69 0.14 11.30
C SER A 7 54.00 -0.26 12.61
N LEU A 8 52.70 0.03 12.73
CA LEU A 8 51.87 -0.43 13.84
C LEU A 8 51.74 -1.96 13.81
N SER A 9 51.82 -2.58 14.99
CA SER A 9 51.58 -4.02 15.11
C SER A 9 50.16 -4.38 14.67
N PRO A 10 49.91 -5.62 14.19
CA PRO A 10 48.59 -6.05 13.69
C PRO A 10 47.46 -5.80 14.70
N THR A 11 47.71 -6.03 15.99
CA THR A 11 46.74 -5.79 17.06
C THR A 11 46.35 -4.32 17.17
N LYS A 12 47.30 -3.39 17.01
CA LYS A 12 47.01 -1.95 17.05
C LYS A 12 46.24 -1.48 15.81
N LYS A 13 46.45 -2.11 14.65
CA LYS A 13 45.67 -1.84 13.43
C LYS A 13 44.21 -2.28 13.59
N LEU A 14 43.98 -3.43 14.23
CA LEU A 14 42.62 -3.93 14.50
C LEU A 14 41.85 -3.04 15.50
N ILE A 15 42.52 -2.62 16.57
CA ILE A 15 41.93 -1.69 17.56
C ILE A 15 41.60 -0.34 16.90
N GLN A 16 42.49 0.17 16.04
CA GLN A 16 42.22 1.42 15.31
C GLN A 16 41.01 1.27 14.37
N ALA A 17 40.93 0.18 13.60
CA ALA A 17 39.81 -0.05 12.70
C ALA A 17 38.47 -0.16 13.43
N PHE A 18 38.44 -0.80 14.61
CA PHE A 18 37.23 -0.89 15.43
C PHE A 18 36.84 0.47 16.04
N SER A 19 37.84 1.26 16.46
CA SER A 19 37.62 2.63 16.94
C SER A 19 37.04 3.52 15.84
N ASP A 20 37.58 3.45 14.62
CA ASP A 20 37.11 4.25 13.49
C ASP A 20 35.68 3.86 13.09
N PHE A 21 35.35 2.56 13.17
CA PHE A 21 33.99 2.06 12.93
C PHE A 21 32.99 2.58 13.98
N LEU A 22 33.32 2.54 15.27
CA LEU A 22 32.45 3.04 16.34
C LEU A 22 32.19 4.55 16.23
N ILE A 23 33.20 5.32 15.84
CA ILE A 23 33.07 6.76 15.59
C ILE A 23 32.13 7.01 14.40
N GLY A 24 32.32 6.28 13.28
CA GLY A 24 31.46 6.39 12.11
C GLY A 24 30.00 6.03 12.40
N PHE A 25 29.77 4.93 13.13
CA PHE A 25 28.43 4.49 13.51
C PHE A 25 27.72 5.48 14.44
N SER A 26 28.45 6.09 15.38
CA SER A 26 27.89 7.11 16.28
C SER A 26 27.46 8.36 15.53
N ILE A 27 28.25 8.81 14.54
CA ILE A 27 27.90 9.96 13.69
C ILE A 27 26.66 9.65 12.86
N PHE A 28 26.56 8.43 12.31
CA PHE A 28 25.39 8.00 11.53
C PHE A 28 24.09 8.03 12.36
N LEU A 29 24.11 7.53 13.60
CA LEU A 29 22.94 7.55 14.48
C LEU A 29 22.50 8.98 14.83
N ILE A 30 23.45 9.91 15.03
CA ILE A 30 23.13 11.32 15.31
C ILE A 30 22.45 11.97 14.08
N ILE A 31 22.96 11.71 12.87
CA ILE A 31 22.38 12.24 11.62
C ILE A 31 20.97 11.67 11.41
N ALA A 32 20.80 10.35 11.58
CA ALA A 32 19.49 9.70 11.46
C ALA A 32 18.46 10.24 12.46
N GLY A 33 18.89 10.48 13.71
CA GLY A 33 18.04 11.10 14.74
C GLY A 33 17.61 12.53 14.39
N LEU A 34 18.53 13.35 13.89
CA LEU A 34 18.22 14.73 13.49
C LEU A 34 17.22 14.79 12.33
N ILE A 35 17.36 13.92 11.32
CA ILE A 35 16.43 13.83 10.19
C ILE A 35 15.04 13.38 10.66
N GLY A 36 14.96 12.37 11.54
CA GLY A 36 13.69 11.90 12.10
C GLY A 36 12.94 12.98 12.90
N THR A 37 13.66 13.76 13.71
CA THR A 37 13.04 14.85 14.49
C THR A 37 12.56 16.02 13.65
N ALA A 38 13.23 16.32 12.52
CA ALA A 38 12.79 17.38 11.61
C ALA A 38 11.44 17.04 10.95
N PHE A 39 11.21 15.76 10.63
CA PHE A 39 9.97 15.29 10.02
C PHE A 39 8.77 15.40 10.98
N VAL A 40 8.94 15.03 12.25
CA VAL A 40 7.87 15.06 13.25
C VAL A 40 7.45 16.49 13.61
N ILE A 41 8.39 17.45 13.60
CA ILE A 41 8.09 18.86 13.94
C ILE A 41 7.31 19.55 12.81
N GLN A 42 7.56 19.19 11.55
CA GLN A 42 6.88 19.78 10.40
C GLN A 42 5.41 19.35 10.32
N ASP A 43 5.09 18.12 10.73
CA ASP A 43 3.73 17.58 10.72
C ASP A 43 2.86 18.18 11.85
N LEU A 44 3.46 18.50 13.00
CA LEU A 44 2.76 19.18 14.10
C LEU A 44 2.40 20.64 13.79
N GLN A 45 3.19 21.32 12.94
CA GLN A 45 2.90 22.72 12.57
C GLN A 45 1.75 22.85 11.57
N ASN A 46 1.52 21.84 10.72
CA ASN A 46 0.42 21.88 9.74
C ASN A 46 -0.96 21.60 10.33
N ASN A 47 -1.04 20.95 11.49
CA ASN A 47 -2.33 20.58 12.12
C ASN A 47 -2.90 21.61 13.11
N THR A 48 -2.30 22.79 13.27
CA THR A 48 -2.74 23.77 14.29
C THR A 48 -3.46 25.01 13.71
N SER A 49 -3.95 24.99 12.46
CA SER A 49 -4.58 26.17 11.86
C SER A 49 -5.87 25.89 11.10
N GLN A 50 -6.85 25.24 11.73
CA GLN A 50 -8.26 25.37 11.32
C GLN A 50 -9.18 25.21 12.53
N ASP A 51 -9.43 26.32 13.24
CA ASP A 51 -10.61 26.45 14.08
C ASP A 51 -11.10 27.91 14.01
N VAL A 52 -11.84 28.21 12.94
CA VAL A 52 -12.56 29.48 12.78
C VAL A 52 -14.00 29.16 12.34
N ARG A 53 -14.87 29.11 13.35
CA ARG A 53 -16.23 29.67 13.41
C ARG A 53 -16.99 29.78 12.08
N SER A 54 -17.99 28.91 11.90
CA SER A 54 -19.10 29.11 10.96
C SER A 54 -20.35 29.59 11.71
N ASP A 55 -20.72 30.84 11.48
CA ASP A 55 -22.05 31.35 11.83
C ASP A 55 -23.05 30.91 10.75
N ALA A 56 -24.19 30.38 11.20
CA ALA A 56 -25.26 29.87 10.35
C ALA A 56 -26.15 31.02 9.84
N SER A 57 -26.34 31.09 8.52
CA SER A 57 -27.50 31.74 7.91
C SER A 57 -28.21 30.77 6.98
N THR A 58 -29.47 30.48 7.29
CA THR A 58 -30.35 29.60 6.55
C THR A 58 -30.96 30.38 5.38
N GLU A 59 -30.63 30.00 4.15
CA GLU A 59 -31.31 30.48 2.94
C GLU A 59 -31.92 29.26 2.22
N THR A 60 -33.24 29.24 2.14
CA THR A 60 -34.04 28.22 1.44
C THR A 60 -34.00 28.47 -0.07
N THR A 61 -33.34 27.59 -0.81
CA THR A 61 -33.37 27.57 -2.28
C THR A 61 -34.34 26.48 -2.75
N GLU A 62 -35.33 26.87 -3.55
CA GLU A 62 -36.27 25.95 -4.22
C GLU A 62 -35.53 25.06 -5.23
N LEU A 63 -35.78 23.74 -5.15
CA LEU A 63 -35.27 22.73 -6.08
C LEU A 63 -36.00 22.81 -7.43
N ILE A 64 -35.25 23.11 -8.49
CA ILE A 64 -35.65 22.86 -9.88
C ILE A 64 -35.27 21.41 -10.21
N PRO A 65 -36.14 20.60 -10.84
CA PRO A 65 -35.83 19.20 -11.16
C PRO A 65 -34.70 19.09 -12.19
N ASP A 66 -33.76 18.18 -11.94
CA ASP A 66 -32.67 17.82 -12.84
C ASP A 66 -33.20 17.25 -14.17
N PRO A 67 -32.63 17.63 -15.32
CA PRO A 67 -32.90 16.94 -16.58
C PRO A 67 -32.15 15.61 -16.62
N ASP A 68 -32.87 14.51 -16.87
CA ASP A 68 -32.30 13.20 -17.19
C ASP A 68 -31.35 13.30 -18.40
N ILE A 69 -30.06 13.04 -18.18
CA ILE A 69 -29.07 12.88 -19.24
C ILE A 69 -28.89 11.37 -19.47
N THR A 70 -29.51 10.86 -20.53
CA THR A 70 -29.24 9.51 -21.05
C THR A 70 -28.13 9.59 -22.10
N CYS A 71 -26.94 9.06 -21.78
CA CYS A 71 -25.87 8.85 -22.73
C CYS A 71 -25.95 7.41 -23.28
N ASP A 72 -26.41 7.25 -24.52
CA ASP A 72 -26.35 5.95 -25.21
C ASP A 72 -25.01 5.78 -25.93
N THR A 73 -24.34 4.65 -25.69
CA THR A 73 -23.12 4.24 -26.37
C THR A 73 -23.45 3.47 -27.65
N MET A 74 -22.80 3.81 -28.77
CA MET A 74 -22.88 3.02 -30.01
C MET A 74 -21.48 2.53 -30.44
N PRO A 75 -21.34 1.25 -30.84
CA PRO A 75 -20.06 0.70 -31.30
C PRO A 75 -19.70 1.16 -32.71
N VAL A 76 -18.41 1.38 -32.97
CA VAL A 76 -17.88 1.73 -34.30
C VAL A 76 -17.02 0.56 -34.83
N CYS A 77 -17.28 0.13 -36.06
CA CYS A 77 -16.56 -0.96 -36.71
C CYS A 77 -15.73 -0.42 -37.87
N THR A 78 -14.46 -0.82 -37.97
CA THR A 78 -13.55 -0.35 -39.02
C THR A 78 -13.72 -1.09 -40.36
N ASP A 79 -14.51 -2.17 -40.38
CA ASP A 79 -14.74 -2.96 -41.58
C ASP A 79 -16.12 -2.64 -42.20
N PRO A 80 -16.20 -2.08 -43.43
CA PRO A 80 -17.46 -1.64 -44.03
C PRO A 80 -18.45 -2.78 -44.32
N ILE A 81 -17.98 -4.04 -44.29
CA ILE A 81 -18.80 -5.23 -44.52
C ILE A 81 -19.60 -5.61 -43.26
N ALA A 82 -19.12 -5.29 -42.05
CA ALA A 82 -19.83 -5.57 -40.79
C ALA A 82 -20.93 -4.55 -40.48
N ALA A 83 -20.87 -3.34 -41.05
CA ALA A 83 -21.77 -2.23 -40.72
C ALA A 83 -23.20 -2.38 -41.28
N THR A 84 -23.43 -3.24 -42.27
CA THR A 84 -24.72 -3.31 -42.99
C THR A 84 -25.70 -4.38 -42.46
N GLY A 85 -25.29 -5.18 -41.47
CA GLY A 85 -26.11 -6.29 -40.95
C GLY A 85 -26.57 -6.19 -39.49
N VAL A 86 -26.09 -5.20 -38.72
CA VAL A 86 -26.21 -5.20 -37.24
C VAL A 86 -26.98 -3.98 -36.69
N LEU A 87 -27.31 -2.99 -37.52
CA LEU A 87 -27.90 -1.75 -37.04
C LEU A 87 -29.37 -1.86 -36.56
N ASP A 88 -30.08 -2.95 -36.83
CA ASP A 88 -31.51 -3.10 -36.51
C ASP A 88 -31.80 -3.88 -35.22
N SER A 89 -30.81 -4.39 -34.49
CA SER A 89 -31.06 -5.28 -33.33
C SER A 89 -30.70 -4.73 -31.95
N CYS A 90 -30.17 -3.51 -31.83
CA CYS A 90 -29.83 -2.94 -30.52
C CYS A 90 -30.94 -2.03 -30.00
N ILE A 91 -32.03 -2.62 -29.53
CA ILE A 91 -33.01 -1.94 -28.68
C ILE A 91 -33.26 -2.86 -27.47
N ALA A 92 -32.89 -2.37 -26.28
CA ALA A 92 -33.10 -2.90 -24.92
C ALA A 92 -31.99 -3.79 -24.31
N GLU A 93 -31.33 -3.21 -23.29
CA GLU A 93 -30.79 -3.77 -22.02
C GLU A 93 -30.04 -5.12 -21.93
N GLU A 94 -29.79 -5.86 -23.02
CA GLU A 94 -28.95 -7.06 -22.97
C GLU A 94 -27.55 -6.81 -23.54
N ILE A 95 -26.56 -7.32 -22.79
CA ILE A 95 -25.11 -7.24 -23.01
C ILE A 95 -24.78 -7.54 -24.49
N CYS A 96 -24.38 -6.51 -25.24
CA CYS A 96 -23.94 -6.68 -26.62
C CYS A 96 -22.48 -7.15 -26.66
N GLU A 97 -22.26 -8.40 -27.10
CA GLU A 97 -20.92 -8.89 -27.45
C GLU A 97 -20.40 -8.10 -28.66
N ILE A 98 -19.25 -7.43 -28.49
CA ILE A 98 -18.62 -6.64 -29.55
C ILE A 98 -18.03 -7.59 -30.60
N PRO A 99 -18.38 -7.49 -31.89
CA PRO A 99 -17.80 -8.33 -32.93
C PRO A 99 -16.28 -8.12 -33.05
N PRO A 100 -15.51 -9.17 -33.41
CA PRO A 100 -14.08 -9.04 -33.66
C PRO A 100 -13.80 -7.99 -34.73
N GLY A 101 -13.01 -6.95 -34.38
CA GLY A 101 -12.67 -5.85 -35.28
C GLY A 101 -13.48 -4.56 -35.06
N CYS A 102 -14.46 -4.56 -34.15
CA CYS A 102 -15.11 -3.35 -33.67
C CYS A 102 -14.48 -2.90 -32.34
N TYR A 103 -14.41 -1.60 -32.12
CA TYR A 103 -13.99 -1.02 -30.86
C TYR A 103 -14.95 0.09 -30.47
N TYR A 104 -15.10 0.32 -29.16
CA TYR A 104 -15.64 1.60 -28.72
C TYR A 104 -14.61 2.66 -29.07
N GLU A 105 -14.94 3.48 -30.06
CA GLU A 105 -14.22 4.72 -30.32
C GLU A 105 -14.44 5.59 -29.07
N ASP A 106 -13.38 6.27 -28.63
CA ASP A 106 -13.49 7.18 -27.48
C ASP A 106 -14.73 8.02 -27.71
N ILE A 107 -15.62 8.03 -26.72
CA ILE A 107 -16.61 9.08 -26.61
C ILE A 107 -15.74 10.33 -26.45
N ASN A 108 -15.35 10.93 -27.57
CA ASN A 108 -15.50 12.36 -27.67
C ASN A 108 -16.96 12.54 -27.28
N CYS A 109 -17.17 12.79 -25.98
CA CYS A 109 -18.08 13.80 -25.59
C CYS A 109 -17.52 15.00 -26.35
N VAL A 110 -17.87 15.11 -27.64
CA VAL A 110 -18.17 16.38 -28.24
C VAL A 110 -19.04 16.93 -27.16
N THR A 111 -18.45 17.84 -26.39
CA THR A 111 -19.16 18.65 -25.45
C THR A 111 -20.31 19.16 -26.30
N SER A 112 -21.46 18.50 -26.21
CA SER A 112 -22.67 19.03 -26.79
C SER A 112 -22.69 20.42 -26.20
N PRO A 113 -22.53 21.47 -27.02
CA PRO A 113 -22.33 22.80 -26.48
C PRO A 113 -23.47 23.00 -25.50
N CYS A 114 -23.14 23.15 -24.21
CA CYS A 114 -24.13 23.25 -23.15
C CYS A 114 -25.24 24.14 -23.70
N PRO A 115 -26.50 23.66 -23.80
CA PRO A 115 -27.55 24.39 -24.50
C PRO A 115 -27.56 25.81 -23.95
N MET A 116 -27.15 26.76 -24.80
CA MET A 116 -26.79 28.09 -24.38
C MET A 116 -28.05 28.85 -23.96
N ALA A 117 -28.45 28.69 -22.70
CA ALA A 117 -29.27 29.67 -22.03
C ALA A 117 -28.36 30.83 -21.60
N PRO A 118 -28.77 32.09 -21.78
CA PRO A 118 -28.01 33.26 -21.32
C PRO A 118 -28.12 33.37 -19.80
N GLY A 119 -27.36 32.52 -19.12
CA GLY A 119 -27.09 32.52 -17.69
C GLY A 119 -25.70 31.91 -17.54
N VAL A 120 -24.87 32.49 -16.68
CA VAL A 120 -23.49 32.03 -16.46
C VAL A 120 -23.53 30.59 -15.92
N VAL A 121 -23.50 29.60 -16.81
CA VAL A 121 -23.27 28.21 -16.42
C VAL A 121 -21.76 28.09 -16.24
N ILE A 122 -21.35 28.12 -14.98
CA ILE A 122 -20.02 27.66 -14.58
C ILE A 122 -20.02 26.17 -14.88
N CYS A 123 -19.38 25.75 -15.98
CA CYS A 123 -19.05 24.33 -16.12
C CYS A 123 -18.27 23.95 -14.86
N PRO A 124 -18.66 22.91 -14.12
CA PRO A 124 -17.88 22.48 -12.98
C PRO A 124 -16.44 22.31 -13.48
N GLU A 125 -15.49 22.92 -12.79
CA GLU A 125 -14.08 22.70 -13.08
C GLU A 125 -13.89 21.19 -13.15
N LYS A 126 -13.27 20.70 -14.24
CA LYS A 126 -12.93 19.29 -14.35
C LYS A 126 -11.88 19.02 -13.27
N ILE A 127 -12.32 18.55 -12.11
CA ILE A 127 -11.46 18.20 -10.99
C ILE A 127 -10.90 16.82 -11.30
N ASP A 128 -9.58 16.76 -11.52
CA ASP A 128 -8.81 15.53 -11.74
C ASP A 128 -9.15 14.51 -10.64
N ASP A 129 -9.47 13.28 -11.03
CA ASP A 129 -9.79 12.19 -10.10
C ASP A 129 -8.91 11.01 -10.49
N ILE A 130 -7.87 10.83 -9.67
CA ILE A 130 -7.04 9.65 -9.73
C ILE A 130 -7.50 8.74 -8.63
N PHE A 131 -7.59 7.45 -8.95
CA PHE A 131 -8.14 6.49 -8.02
C PHE A 131 -7.64 5.09 -8.33
N PHE A 132 -7.79 4.22 -7.35
CA PHE A 132 -7.63 2.79 -7.56
C PHE A 132 -8.77 2.28 -8.45
N SER A 133 -8.43 1.75 -9.63
CA SER A 133 -9.41 1.31 -10.63
C SER A 133 -10.35 0.20 -10.17
N ASP A 134 -9.91 -0.61 -9.21
CA ASP A 134 -10.72 -1.60 -8.54
C ASP A 134 -10.51 -1.48 -7.02
N PRO A 135 -11.37 -0.73 -6.32
CA PRO A 135 -11.27 -0.61 -4.87
C PRO A 135 -11.68 -1.92 -4.15
N THR A 136 -12.33 -2.85 -4.85
CA THR A 136 -12.80 -4.14 -4.31
C THR A 136 -11.94 -5.35 -4.70
N GLY A 137 -11.07 -5.18 -5.70
CA GLY A 137 -10.24 -6.22 -6.31
C GLY A 137 -8.79 -5.79 -6.52
N LEU A 138 -8.30 -4.83 -5.72
CA LEU A 138 -6.88 -4.85 -5.37
C LEU A 138 -6.58 -6.26 -4.90
N ASP A 139 -5.80 -7.02 -5.67
CA ASP A 139 -5.50 -8.40 -5.32
C ASP A 139 -4.95 -8.41 -3.89
N SER A 140 -5.48 -9.32 -3.07
CA SER A 140 -5.03 -9.47 -1.69
C SER A 140 -3.50 -9.51 -1.65
N PRO A 141 -2.86 -8.82 -0.69
CA PRO A 141 -1.41 -8.76 -0.63
C PRO A 141 -0.81 -10.17 -0.69
N THR A 142 0.23 -10.33 -1.49
CA THR A 142 1.02 -11.55 -1.45
C THR A 142 2.10 -11.40 -0.39
N TYR A 143 2.20 -12.37 0.52
CA TYR A 143 3.18 -12.37 1.60
C TYR A 143 4.29 -13.38 1.33
N SER A 144 5.53 -13.09 1.74
CA SER A 144 6.66 -14.01 1.62
C SER A 144 7.64 -13.92 2.80
N LEU A 145 8.40 -14.99 3.00
CA LEU A 145 9.49 -15.06 3.99
C LEU A 145 10.82 -14.49 3.48
N ASP A 146 10.92 -14.25 2.18
CA ASP A 146 12.09 -13.70 1.50
C ASP A 146 11.71 -12.49 0.65
N GLU A 147 12.70 -11.63 0.39
CA GLU A 147 12.55 -10.39 -0.37
C GLU A 147 12.26 -10.66 -1.85
N GLU A 148 12.70 -11.82 -2.35
CA GLU A 148 12.48 -12.21 -3.75
C GLU A 148 11.04 -12.68 -4.04
N GLY A 149 10.21 -12.90 -3.01
CA GLY A 149 8.84 -13.37 -3.17
C GLY A 149 8.72 -14.85 -3.57
N LYS A 150 9.75 -15.67 -3.28
CA LYS A 150 9.77 -17.09 -3.64
C LYS A 150 9.12 -17.97 -2.57
N ALA A 151 9.33 -17.65 -1.30
CA ALA A 151 8.71 -18.35 -0.18
C ALA A 151 7.36 -17.72 0.19
N ILE A 152 6.35 -17.88 -0.67
CA ILE A 152 5.00 -17.33 -0.47
C ILE A 152 4.34 -17.98 0.75
N VAL A 153 3.68 -17.15 1.57
CA VAL A 153 2.93 -17.56 2.76
C VAL A 153 1.47 -17.09 2.61
N PRO A 154 0.48 -17.99 2.72
CA PRO A 154 -0.92 -17.59 2.76
C PRO A 154 -1.22 -16.65 3.93
N GLU A 155 -2.15 -15.71 3.77
CA GLU A 155 -2.54 -14.77 4.84
C GLU A 155 -2.95 -15.50 6.13
N SER A 156 -3.68 -16.62 5.99
CA SER A 156 -4.13 -17.47 7.11
C SER A 156 -2.98 -18.15 7.89
N GLU A 157 -1.77 -18.16 7.34
CA GLU A 157 -0.58 -18.76 7.95
C GLU A 157 0.41 -17.71 8.48
N LEU A 158 0.08 -16.43 8.37
CA LEU A 158 0.87 -15.35 8.97
C LEU A 158 0.86 -15.47 10.48
N LYS A 159 1.98 -15.16 11.13
CA LYS A 159 2.15 -15.28 12.58
C LYS A 159 2.54 -13.96 13.18
N ALA A 160 1.86 -13.58 14.25
CA ALA A 160 2.23 -12.39 15.01
C ALA A 160 3.67 -12.51 15.52
N GLY A 161 4.42 -11.42 15.43
CA GLY A 161 5.85 -11.33 15.74
C GLY A 161 6.75 -11.52 14.52
N GLN A 162 6.32 -12.25 13.49
CA GLN A 162 7.22 -12.65 12.41
C GLN A 162 7.38 -11.56 11.34
N ASN A 163 8.60 -11.40 10.83
CA ASN A 163 8.87 -10.49 9.71
C ASN A 163 8.49 -11.15 8.38
N TYR A 164 7.70 -10.43 7.58
CA TYR A 164 7.28 -10.83 6.24
C TYR A 164 7.60 -9.73 5.25
N TYR A 165 7.83 -10.13 4.01
CA TYR A 165 7.79 -9.25 2.87
C TYR A 165 6.39 -9.30 2.27
N PHE A 166 5.92 -8.19 1.72
CA PHE A 166 4.64 -8.15 1.03
C PHE A 166 4.80 -7.53 -0.35
N SER A 167 3.86 -7.87 -1.23
CA SER A 167 3.75 -7.36 -2.59
C SER A 167 2.27 -7.13 -2.90
N VAL A 168 1.91 -5.91 -3.26
CA VAL A 168 0.52 -5.53 -3.60
C VAL A 168 0.50 -4.96 -5.01
N PRO A 169 -0.16 -5.64 -5.97
CA PRO A 169 -0.39 -5.06 -7.28
C PRO A 169 -1.37 -3.89 -7.13
N VAL A 170 -1.07 -2.78 -7.79
CA VAL A 170 -1.94 -1.61 -7.81
C VAL A 170 -2.22 -1.23 -9.26
N GLN A 171 -3.46 -0.85 -9.53
CA GLN A 171 -3.85 -0.27 -10.80
C GLN A 171 -4.48 1.09 -10.56
N LEU A 172 -3.79 2.13 -11.03
CA LEU A 172 -4.22 3.52 -10.96
C LEU A 172 -4.93 3.89 -12.25
N GLN A 173 -6.09 4.52 -12.15
CA GLN A 173 -6.77 5.13 -13.30
C GLN A 173 -6.83 6.64 -13.13
N ASN A 174 -6.91 7.33 -14.26
CA ASN A 174 -7.17 8.76 -14.33
C ASN A 174 -8.34 8.97 -15.31
N ILE A 175 -9.45 9.54 -14.82
CA ILE A 175 -10.63 9.87 -15.64
C ILE A 175 -10.40 11.14 -16.50
N LEU A 176 -9.51 12.04 -16.09
CA LEU A 176 -9.24 13.31 -16.75
C LEU A 176 -7.86 13.35 -17.40
N LYS A 177 -7.84 13.01 -18.69
CA LYS A 177 -6.64 12.98 -19.54
C LYS A 177 -6.20 14.34 -20.06
N ASP A 178 -6.77 15.46 -19.60
CA ASP A 178 -6.37 16.76 -20.11
C ASP A 178 -4.94 17.08 -19.64
N PRO A 179 -4.01 17.38 -20.55
CA PRO A 179 -2.63 17.65 -20.17
C PRO A 179 -2.58 18.96 -19.38
N MET A 180 -2.24 18.87 -18.09
CA MET A 180 -1.98 20.06 -17.28
C MET A 180 -0.98 20.97 -17.99
N THR A 181 -1.33 22.23 -18.22
CA THR A 181 -0.46 23.23 -18.89
C THR A 181 0.61 23.81 -17.94
N GLY A 182 1.06 23.06 -16.94
CA GLY A 182 1.93 23.50 -15.84
C GLY A 182 3.04 22.51 -15.50
N SER A 183 3.60 22.63 -14.29
CA SER A 183 4.56 21.65 -13.76
C SER A 183 3.89 20.28 -13.64
N THR A 184 4.50 19.23 -14.19
CA THR A 184 3.97 17.86 -14.07
C THR A 184 4.03 17.42 -12.62
N PRO A 185 2.89 17.14 -11.97
CA PRO A 185 2.88 16.66 -10.59
C PRO A 185 3.52 15.28 -10.49
N PHE A 186 3.87 14.91 -9.25
CA PHE A 186 4.22 13.54 -8.90
C PHE A 186 3.09 12.93 -8.10
N PHE A 187 2.86 11.65 -8.29
CA PHE A 187 1.99 10.86 -7.44
C PHE A 187 2.83 10.15 -6.41
N PHE A 188 2.44 10.35 -5.16
CA PHE A 188 2.93 9.58 -4.05
C PHE A 188 1.97 8.42 -3.83
N LEU A 189 2.48 7.21 -4.01
CA LEU A 189 1.77 6.00 -3.65
C LEU A 189 2.40 5.46 -2.37
N GLY A 190 1.67 5.63 -1.26
CA GLY A 190 2.14 5.24 0.06
C GLY A 190 1.43 3.99 0.57
N LEU A 191 2.17 3.17 1.31
CA LEU A 191 1.59 2.17 2.18
C LEU A 191 1.96 2.45 3.63
N THR A 192 0.93 2.54 4.45
CA THR A 192 1.05 2.56 5.90
C THR A 192 0.45 1.29 6.50
N SER A 193 1.02 0.77 7.58
CA SER A 193 0.35 -0.23 8.41
C SER A 193 0.49 0.13 9.88
N ASN A 194 -0.61 0.03 10.61
CA ASN A 194 -0.68 0.42 12.03
C ASN A 194 0.02 1.77 12.30
N VAL A 195 -0.22 2.76 11.42
CA VAL A 195 0.34 4.14 11.47
C VAL A 195 1.83 4.25 11.10
N ARG A 196 2.53 3.15 10.78
CA ARG A 196 3.91 3.19 10.27
C ARG A 196 3.94 3.17 8.75
N GLN A 197 4.74 4.05 8.16
CA GLN A 197 4.98 4.05 6.71
C GLN A 197 6.04 3.00 6.35
N TYR A 198 5.73 2.12 5.41
CA TYR A 198 6.59 1.00 5.03
C TYR A 198 7.28 1.18 3.68
N THR A 199 6.54 1.72 2.71
CA THR A 199 7.05 1.94 1.37
C THR A 199 6.35 3.13 0.73
N ALA A 200 7.05 3.77 -0.21
CA ALA A 200 6.53 4.84 -1.02
C ALA A 200 7.16 4.77 -2.41
N ASP A 201 6.30 4.76 -3.43
CA ASP A 201 6.72 4.96 -4.80
C ASP A 201 6.31 6.35 -5.27
N LEU A 202 7.22 6.98 -6.01
CA LEU A 202 6.95 8.25 -6.67
C LEU A 202 6.73 8.00 -8.16
N ILE A 203 5.50 8.19 -8.61
CA ILE A 203 5.09 7.95 -10.01
C ILE A 203 4.91 9.30 -10.69
N SER A 204 5.55 9.50 -11.84
CA SER A 204 5.40 10.77 -12.56
C SER A 204 4.03 10.85 -13.27
N TYR A 205 3.42 12.03 -13.31
CA TYR A 205 2.13 12.24 -14.00
C TYR A 205 2.05 11.64 -15.41
N PRO A 206 3.07 11.84 -16.28
CA PRO A 206 3.06 11.28 -17.63
C PRO A 206 2.97 9.75 -17.69
N MET A 207 3.35 9.03 -16.63
CA MET A 207 3.24 7.57 -16.61
C MET A 207 1.80 7.08 -16.42
N ILE A 208 0.89 7.94 -15.95
CA ILE A 208 -0.52 7.59 -15.77
C ILE A 208 -1.33 8.05 -16.98
N VAL A 209 -1.23 9.34 -17.36
CA VAL A 209 -2.10 9.91 -18.42
C VAL A 209 -1.81 9.40 -19.82
N ASN A 210 -0.58 8.95 -20.10
CA ASN A 210 -0.23 8.43 -21.43
C ASN A 210 -0.73 7.00 -21.66
N HIS A 211 -1.28 6.33 -20.64
CA HIS A 211 -1.76 4.97 -20.74
C HIS A 211 -3.29 4.94 -20.78
N ARG A 212 -3.84 4.32 -21.83
CA ARG A 212 -5.30 4.25 -22.04
C ARG A 212 -6.01 3.56 -20.89
N ASP A 213 -5.40 2.51 -20.35
CA ASP A 213 -5.96 1.60 -19.34
C ASP A 213 -5.50 1.95 -17.90
N GLY A 214 -4.83 3.11 -17.74
CA GLY A 214 -4.20 3.51 -16.48
C GLY A 214 -2.78 2.98 -16.29
N PHE A 215 -2.28 3.03 -15.07
CA PHE A 215 -0.92 2.65 -14.69
C PHE A 215 -0.93 1.47 -13.71
N ASN A 216 -0.16 0.43 -14.03
CA ASN A 216 0.02 -0.73 -13.17
C ASN A 216 1.38 -0.67 -12.48
N SER A 217 1.39 -0.91 -11.17
CA SER A 217 2.61 -1.05 -10.38
C SER A 217 2.47 -2.15 -9.35
N THR A 218 3.54 -2.39 -8.59
CA THR A 218 3.53 -3.32 -7.48
C THR A 218 4.26 -2.69 -6.30
N LEU A 219 3.52 -2.38 -5.25
CA LEU A 219 4.08 -1.92 -4.00
C LEU A 219 4.73 -3.07 -3.27
N LYS A 220 5.96 -2.87 -2.80
CA LYS A 220 6.71 -3.86 -2.05
C LYS A 220 7.27 -3.28 -0.77
N GLY A 221 7.36 -4.10 0.26
CA GLY A 221 8.00 -3.74 1.51
C GLY A 221 8.10 -4.93 2.45
N SER A 222 8.43 -4.66 3.70
CA SER A 222 8.47 -5.66 4.76
C SER A 222 7.80 -5.13 6.02
N PHE A 223 7.23 -6.00 6.83
CA PHE A 223 6.60 -5.65 8.08
C PHE A 223 6.75 -6.80 9.08
N VAL A 224 6.68 -6.46 10.36
CA VAL A 224 6.52 -7.42 11.43
C VAL A 224 5.03 -7.57 11.69
N ALA A 225 4.48 -8.77 11.47
CA ALA A 225 3.06 -9.01 11.66
C ALA A 225 2.67 -8.84 13.14
N GLU A 226 1.59 -8.14 13.40
CA GLU A 226 0.95 -8.04 14.71
C GLU A 226 -0.22 -9.02 14.81
N ALA A 227 -0.88 -9.12 15.97
CA ALA A 227 -2.07 -9.97 16.10
C ALA A 227 -3.22 -9.47 15.19
N GLN A 228 -3.37 -8.15 15.09
CA GLN A 228 -4.26 -7.48 14.14
C GLN A 228 -3.41 -6.53 13.30
N ASN A 229 -3.51 -6.67 11.99
CA ASN A 229 -2.76 -5.85 11.04
C ASN A 229 -3.75 -5.08 10.20
N THR A 230 -3.51 -3.79 10.03
CA THR A 230 -4.25 -2.95 9.10
C THR A 230 -3.27 -2.29 8.15
N PHE A 231 -3.36 -2.63 6.87
CA PHE A 231 -2.69 -1.92 5.79
C PHE A 231 -3.63 -0.86 5.21
N GLU A 232 -3.12 0.36 5.06
CA GLU A 232 -3.80 1.47 4.40
C GLU A 232 -2.95 1.90 3.21
N TYR A 233 -3.51 1.74 2.02
CA TYR A 233 -2.92 2.16 0.74
C TYR A 233 -3.49 3.52 0.40
N THR A 234 -2.63 4.53 0.24
CA THR A 234 -3.07 5.88 -0.10
C THR A 234 -2.38 6.37 -1.36
N ILE A 235 -3.14 6.95 -2.27
CA ILE A 235 -2.62 7.78 -3.36
C ILE A 235 -2.75 9.24 -2.95
N ARG A 236 -1.69 10.01 -3.18
CA ARG A 236 -1.69 11.45 -2.97
C ARG A 236 -0.98 12.14 -4.12
N THR A 237 -1.59 13.19 -4.63
CA THR A 237 -0.94 14.01 -5.66
C THR A 237 -0.11 15.12 -5.05
N ILE A 238 1.20 15.13 -5.29
CA ILE A 238 2.16 16.07 -4.69
C ILE A 238 2.99 16.85 -5.72
N ASP A 239 3.41 18.06 -5.38
CA ASP A 239 4.37 18.86 -6.15
C ASP A 239 5.81 18.32 -5.95
N PRO A 240 6.78 18.77 -6.77
CA PRO A 240 8.19 18.46 -6.55
C PRO A 240 8.73 18.93 -5.18
N GLN A 241 7.99 19.76 -4.44
CA GLN A 241 8.31 20.25 -3.10
C GLN A 241 7.59 19.44 -1.99
N GLY A 242 6.76 18.44 -2.33
CA GLY A 242 5.99 17.60 -1.41
C GLY A 242 4.62 18.16 -0.98
N SER A 243 4.16 19.30 -1.51
CA SER A 243 2.84 19.86 -1.19
C SER A 243 1.75 19.18 -2.01
N VAL A 244 0.58 18.93 -1.42
CA VAL A 244 -0.57 18.39 -2.17
C VAL A 244 -1.05 19.44 -3.18
N ILE A 245 -1.03 19.12 -4.49
CA ILE A 245 -1.38 20.10 -5.53
C ILE A 245 -2.82 19.95 -5.99
N ILE A 246 -3.27 18.72 -6.17
CA ILE A 246 -4.57 18.44 -6.78
C ILE A 246 -5.54 18.12 -5.67
N ALA A 247 -6.61 18.91 -5.59
CA ALA A 247 -7.76 18.56 -4.77
C ALA A 247 -8.47 17.39 -5.47
N GLU A 248 -8.53 16.25 -4.80
CA GLU A 248 -9.24 15.07 -5.31
C GLU A 248 -10.75 15.30 -5.17
N THR A 249 -11.52 14.86 -6.16
CA THR A 249 -12.99 14.99 -6.13
C THR A 249 -13.61 14.04 -5.10
N ASN A 250 -12.95 12.91 -4.84
CA ASN A 250 -13.29 11.93 -3.83
C ASN A 250 -12.01 11.46 -3.13
N TYR A 251 -12.01 11.39 -1.80
CA TYR A 251 -10.86 10.88 -1.04
C TYR A 251 -11.00 9.39 -0.70
N GLU A 252 -12.22 8.84 -0.77
CA GLU A 252 -12.50 7.45 -0.43
C GLU A 252 -11.97 6.48 -1.50
N ASN A 253 -11.99 6.88 -2.78
CA ASN A 253 -11.43 6.09 -3.89
C ASN A 253 -9.88 6.11 -3.94
N ASN A 254 -9.27 6.97 -3.13
CA ASN A 254 -7.83 7.17 -3.01
C ASN A 254 -7.22 6.43 -1.82
N THR A 255 -8.07 5.78 -1.01
CA THR A 255 -7.66 5.03 0.16
C THR A 255 -8.26 3.63 0.12
N HIS A 256 -7.42 2.62 0.24
CA HIS A 256 -7.88 1.24 0.45
C HIS A 256 -7.37 0.75 1.81
N VAL A 257 -8.21 0.03 2.54
CA VAL A 257 -7.86 -0.52 3.86
C VAL A 257 -8.03 -2.03 3.83
N HIS A 258 -6.93 -2.75 4.05
CA HIS A 258 -6.92 -4.20 4.19
C HIS A 258 -6.58 -4.58 5.63
N THR A 259 -7.52 -5.22 6.31
CA THR A 259 -7.35 -5.67 7.70
C THR A 259 -7.39 -7.19 7.76
N PHE A 260 -6.42 -7.78 8.46
CA PHE A 260 -6.36 -9.22 8.68
C PHE A 260 -5.81 -9.56 10.07
N GLU A 261 -6.14 -10.75 10.54
CA GLU A 261 -5.62 -11.30 11.79
C GLU A 261 -4.52 -12.31 11.48
N ALA A 262 -3.32 -12.04 11.98
CA ALA A 262 -2.28 -13.07 11.95
C ALA A 262 -2.63 -14.12 13.01
N GLN A 263 -2.27 -15.37 12.73
CA GLN A 263 -2.39 -16.45 13.71
C GLN A 263 -1.70 -16.01 14.99
N LYS A 264 -2.51 -15.85 16.04
CA LYS A 264 -2.00 -15.52 17.36
C LYS A 264 -1.09 -16.66 17.76
N CYS A 265 0.15 -16.30 18.02
CA CYS A 265 1.14 -17.21 18.51
C CYS A 265 0.61 -17.85 19.81
N SER A 266 0.62 -19.18 19.83
CA SER A 266 -0.04 -19.98 20.84
C SER A 266 0.89 -20.06 22.05
N ASN A 267 0.66 -19.22 23.06
CA ASN A 267 1.30 -19.33 24.39
C ASN A 267 0.90 -20.62 25.14
N ASN A 268 0.61 -21.70 24.41
CA ASN A 268 0.24 -23.00 24.93
C ASN A 268 1.46 -23.94 24.85
N PRO A 269 2.01 -24.38 26.00
CA PRO A 269 3.11 -25.32 26.03
C PRO A 269 2.70 -26.78 25.68
N ASP A 270 1.41 -27.10 25.61
CA ASP A 270 0.92 -28.36 25.04
C ASP A 270 0.90 -28.26 23.51
N LEU A 271 2.04 -28.60 22.91
CA LEU A 271 2.29 -28.47 21.47
C LEU A 271 1.64 -29.59 20.66
N ASN A 272 1.24 -30.68 21.32
CA ASN A 272 0.62 -31.83 20.68
C ASN A 272 -0.91 -31.91 20.89
N ALA A 273 -1.46 -30.98 21.67
CA ALA A 273 -2.88 -30.81 21.96
C ALA A 273 -3.53 -32.07 22.57
N ASP A 274 -2.83 -32.71 23.51
CA ASP A 274 -3.34 -33.89 24.23
C ASP A 274 -3.66 -33.62 25.71
N ASP A 275 -3.86 -32.34 26.04
CA ASP A 275 -4.16 -31.79 27.36
C ASP A 275 -3.08 -32.10 28.41
N LYS A 276 -1.87 -32.42 27.97
CA LYS A 276 -0.72 -32.73 28.81
C LYS A 276 0.51 -32.03 28.25
N VAL A 277 1.38 -31.57 29.14
CA VAL A 277 2.69 -31.06 28.77
C VAL A 277 3.72 -32.06 29.25
N ASP A 278 4.20 -32.93 28.35
CA ASP A 278 5.11 -34.00 28.69
C ASP A 278 6.32 -34.10 27.73
N LEU A 279 7.04 -35.22 27.78
CA LEU A 279 8.24 -35.42 26.96
C LEU A 279 7.95 -35.39 25.44
N ARG A 280 6.69 -35.61 25.03
CA ARG A 280 6.27 -35.50 23.63
C ARG A 280 6.28 -34.05 23.18
N ASP A 281 5.79 -33.10 23.97
CA ASP A 281 5.88 -31.67 23.69
C ASP A 281 7.32 -31.21 23.64
N PHE A 282 8.13 -31.64 24.60
CA PHE A 282 9.57 -31.37 24.61
C PHE A 282 10.26 -31.88 23.34
N SER A 283 9.82 -33.00 22.77
CA SER A 283 10.39 -33.52 21.53
C SER A 283 10.03 -32.65 20.30
N ILE A 284 8.83 -32.05 20.30
CA ILE A 284 8.40 -31.08 19.27
C ILE A 284 9.25 -29.82 19.38
N LEU A 285 9.42 -29.28 20.59
CA LEU A 285 10.24 -28.10 20.84
C LEU A 285 11.70 -28.33 20.50
N SER A 286 12.26 -29.47 20.89
CA SER A 286 13.66 -29.83 20.60
C SER A 286 13.95 -29.95 19.11
N ARG A 287 12.95 -30.31 18.30
CA ARG A 287 13.06 -30.40 16.84
C ARG A 287 13.11 -29.01 16.19
N GLU A 288 12.47 -28.02 16.80
CA GLU A 288 12.45 -26.64 16.30
C GLU A 288 13.54 -25.76 16.95
N PHE A 289 14.17 -26.21 18.04
CA PHE A 289 15.25 -25.49 18.72
C PHE A 289 16.39 -25.11 17.77
N LEU A 290 16.64 -23.80 17.66
CA LEU A 290 17.61 -23.20 16.72
C LEU A 290 17.38 -23.58 15.25
N SER A 291 16.24 -24.15 14.91
CA SER A 291 15.90 -24.45 13.53
C SER A 291 15.56 -23.14 12.82
N ARG A 292 15.99 -23.02 11.56
CA ARG A 292 15.57 -21.93 10.68
C ARG A 292 14.19 -22.17 10.04
N ARG A 293 13.47 -23.22 10.46
CA ARG A 293 12.17 -23.57 9.88
C ARG A 293 11.09 -22.66 10.46
N SER A 294 10.22 -22.21 9.56
CA SER A 294 9.19 -21.18 9.77
C SER A 294 7.94 -21.64 10.52
N THR A 295 7.90 -22.88 11.02
CA THR A 295 6.70 -23.39 11.67
C THR A 295 6.49 -22.74 13.04
N PHE A 296 7.55 -22.27 13.73
CA PHE A 296 7.49 -21.54 15.02
C PHE A 296 6.38 -22.07 15.96
N THR A 297 6.11 -23.37 15.88
CA THR A 297 4.99 -23.99 16.59
C THR A 297 5.38 -24.13 18.05
N ALA A 298 6.68 -24.28 18.29
CA ALA A 298 7.30 -24.36 19.60
C ALA A 298 7.85 -23.01 20.11
N ASP A 299 7.57 -21.90 19.42
CA ASP A 299 7.88 -20.55 19.91
C ASP A 299 6.74 -20.14 20.86
N ILE A 300 6.88 -20.54 22.13
CA ILE A 300 5.83 -20.41 23.15
C ILE A 300 5.77 -18.96 23.66
N ASN A 301 6.89 -18.24 23.59
CA ASN A 301 6.96 -16.86 24.06
C ASN A 301 6.77 -15.81 22.95
N CYS A 302 6.69 -16.25 21.69
CA CYS A 302 6.39 -15.45 20.52
C CYS A 302 7.45 -14.39 20.24
N ASP A 303 8.72 -14.73 20.42
CA ASP A 303 9.85 -13.84 20.15
C ASP A 303 10.57 -14.12 18.82
N ASN A 304 9.98 -14.99 17.98
CA ASN A 304 10.47 -15.47 16.69
C ASN A 304 11.74 -16.30 16.78
N SER A 305 11.98 -16.92 17.93
CA SER A 305 13.13 -17.78 18.12
C SER A 305 12.79 -18.86 19.13
N VAL A 306 12.75 -20.11 18.64
CA VAL A 306 12.67 -21.27 19.54
C VAL A 306 14.02 -21.45 20.22
N ASP A 307 14.12 -21.00 21.47
CA ASP A 307 15.35 -21.04 22.25
C ASP A 307 15.16 -21.50 23.71
N MET A 308 16.16 -21.23 24.55
CA MET A 308 16.16 -21.68 25.94
C MET A 308 15.04 -21.03 26.78
N ARG A 309 14.48 -19.90 26.33
CA ARG A 309 13.34 -19.24 26.96
C ARG A 309 12.07 -20.07 26.78
N ASP A 310 11.82 -20.61 25.59
CA ASP A 310 10.69 -21.52 25.34
C ASP A 310 10.81 -22.80 26.14
N TYR A 311 12.03 -23.38 26.20
CA TYR A 311 12.30 -24.52 27.07
C TYR A 311 11.95 -24.24 28.53
N SER A 312 12.28 -23.03 29.02
CA SER A 312 12.00 -22.63 30.40
C SER A 312 10.50 -22.51 30.65
N ILE A 313 9.73 -21.98 29.69
CA ILE A 313 8.27 -21.90 29.78
C ILE A 313 7.64 -23.28 29.75
N MET A 314 8.05 -24.14 28.81
CA MET A 314 7.55 -25.51 28.72
C MET A 314 7.85 -26.30 30.00
N ALA A 315 9.07 -26.19 30.55
CA ALA A 315 9.44 -26.85 31.80
C ALA A 315 8.58 -26.43 32.99
N SER A 316 8.16 -25.16 33.04
CA SER A 316 7.28 -24.66 34.12
C SER A 316 5.86 -25.22 34.07
N HIS A 317 5.44 -25.78 32.93
CA HIS A 317 4.11 -26.37 32.74
C HIS A 317 4.13 -27.90 32.70
N PHE A 318 5.29 -28.53 32.88
CA PHE A 318 5.45 -29.98 32.76
C PHE A 318 4.54 -30.74 33.73
N THR A 319 3.65 -31.56 33.18
CA THR A 319 2.73 -32.40 33.94
C THR A 319 3.32 -33.80 34.09
N VAL A 320 3.56 -34.23 35.33
CA VAL A 320 3.94 -35.62 35.61
C VAL A 320 2.69 -36.48 35.40
N ALA A 321 2.78 -37.52 34.55
CA ALA A 321 1.72 -38.51 34.41
C ALA A 321 1.40 -39.12 35.79
N GLN A 322 0.23 -38.78 36.34
CA GLN A 322 -0.33 -39.43 37.53
C GLN A 322 -1.00 -40.74 37.15
#